data_AF-A0A521KNA1-F1
#
_entry.id   AF-A0A521KNA1-F1
#
_cell.length_a   1.000
_cell.length_b   1.000
_cell.length_c   1.000
_cell.angle_alpha   90.00
_cell.angle_beta   90.00
_cell.angle_gamma   90.00
#
_symmetry.space_group_name_H-M   'P 1'
#
loop_
_entity.id
_entity.type
_entity.pdbx_description
1 polymer ?
#
loop_
_entity_poly.entity_id
_entity_poly.type
_entity_poly.pdbx_seq_one_letter_code
_entity_poly.pdbx_strand_id
1 'polypeptide(L)'
;MNQPYQPQPFRRDVEVESALPAPRMPRSLRALLQALRTPCAWLPFALVPLVLALGPALAWTRWFQRTTEHRATDARLLPALDETFRFDHRASLGELAASTGAGGAWLALVALLAGCACAGGALALLVEPRGPRALARSAAGAASTWFCFVRVALLEIALLALAGWLLYGMPWRVLVLEILCGLPNGDPQEFASEASAVHIGWLADGLSAACFAAATLWAVHVRTRVVLGDSRSVLVTGARAAGFLLRHPLRAVLPALAIGIAQIIAVFALGAFANARNHHFALDGAGMQIAVLAACTLLALAIGAIARVAQYALAVELVRELVPMLASPRTPPAGVGAPGGPQYPIDGDEFGVSV
;
A
#
# COMPACT_ATOMS: atom_id res chain seq x y z
N MET A 1 22.00 -50.63 2.40
CA MET A 1 23.16 -50.01 3.09
C MET A 1 22.95 -48.51 3.07
N ASN A 2 22.56 -47.92 4.22
CA ASN A 2 22.35 -46.49 4.35
C ASN A 2 23.70 -45.81 4.57
N GLN A 3 24.13 -44.94 3.65
CA GLN A 3 25.26 -44.06 3.92
C GLN A 3 24.82 -42.98 4.93
N PRO A 4 25.61 -42.73 6.00
CA PRO A 4 25.33 -41.65 6.92
C PRO A 4 25.54 -40.30 6.23
N TYR A 5 24.57 -39.41 6.39
CA TYR A 5 24.65 -38.00 6.00
C TYR A 5 25.86 -37.34 6.69
N GLN A 6 26.87 -36.94 5.90
CA GLN A 6 27.95 -36.09 6.39
C GLN A 6 27.59 -34.61 6.16
N PRO A 7 27.49 -33.79 7.21
CA PRO A 7 27.33 -32.35 7.04
C PRO A 7 28.62 -31.78 6.43
N GLN A 8 28.51 -31.18 5.24
CA GLN A 8 29.64 -30.45 4.67
C GLN A 8 29.97 -29.24 5.56
N PRO A 9 31.24 -29.06 5.97
CA PRO A 9 31.63 -27.86 6.70
C PRO A 9 31.48 -26.64 5.80
N PHE A 10 30.78 -25.63 6.31
CA PHE A 10 30.62 -24.33 5.66
C PHE A 10 32.01 -23.69 5.49
N ARG A 11 32.58 -23.80 4.30
CA ARG A 11 33.90 -23.27 3.95
C ARG A 11 33.83 -21.73 3.98
N ARG A 12 34.28 -21.13 5.09
CA ARG A 12 34.59 -19.70 5.17
C ARG A 12 36.02 -19.49 4.67
N ASP A 13 36.18 -19.53 3.36
CA ASP A 13 37.35 -18.90 2.74
C ASP A 13 37.01 -17.41 2.61
N VAL A 14 37.31 -16.66 3.67
CA VAL A 14 37.28 -15.19 3.63
C VAL A 14 38.68 -14.76 3.21
N GLU A 15 38.85 -14.54 1.92
CA GLU A 15 39.90 -13.67 1.41
C GLU A 15 39.69 -12.28 2.03
N VAL A 16 40.59 -11.92 2.95
CA VAL A 16 40.71 -10.57 3.48
C VAL A 16 41.42 -9.75 2.42
N GLU A 17 40.70 -9.36 1.37
CA GLU A 17 41.15 -8.31 0.48
C GLU A 17 40.57 -6.98 0.99
N SER A 18 41.47 -6.17 1.52
CA SER A 18 41.24 -4.85 2.09
C SER A 18 40.85 -3.83 1.02
N ALA A 19 39.66 -4.01 0.44
CA ALA A 19 38.98 -2.95 -0.29
C ALA A 19 38.26 -2.06 0.72
N LEU A 20 38.56 -0.75 0.70
CA LEU A 20 37.69 0.26 1.30
C LEU A 20 36.24 -0.08 0.92
N PRO A 21 35.30 -0.24 1.88
CA PRO A 21 33.97 -0.70 1.54
C PRO A 21 33.36 0.32 0.58
N ALA A 22 33.11 -0.12 -0.67
CA ALA A 22 32.33 0.66 -1.63
C ALA A 22 31.08 1.20 -0.91
N PRO A 23 30.70 2.47 -1.13
CA PRO A 23 29.60 3.10 -0.40
C PRO A 23 28.39 2.19 -0.49
N ARG A 24 28.03 1.56 0.65
CA ARG A 24 26.94 0.59 0.69
C ARG A 24 25.66 1.36 0.39
N MET A 25 25.06 1.06 -0.75
CA MET A 25 23.82 1.70 -1.19
C MET A 25 22.77 1.64 -0.06
N PRO A 26 22.12 2.77 0.26
CA PRO A 26 21.10 2.81 1.32
C PRO A 26 20.05 1.71 1.14
N ARG A 27 19.60 1.12 2.25
CA ARG A 27 18.60 0.02 2.25
C ARG A 27 17.32 0.42 1.51
N SER A 28 16.84 1.65 1.71
CA SER A 28 15.67 2.20 1.03
C SER A 28 15.84 2.23 -0.50
N LEU A 29 17.02 2.63 -0.97
CA LEU A 29 17.33 2.72 -2.39
C LEU A 29 17.48 1.34 -3.04
N ARG A 30 18.11 0.39 -2.35
CA ARG A 30 18.18 -1.01 -2.81
C ARG A 30 16.79 -1.63 -2.95
N ALA A 31 15.92 -1.39 -1.96
CA ALA A 31 14.55 -1.88 -1.98
C ALA A 31 13.72 -1.25 -3.12
N LEU A 32 13.88 0.04 -3.39
CA LEU A 32 13.25 0.72 -4.54
C LEU A 32 13.75 0.16 -5.88
N LEU A 33 15.06 -0.03 -6.04
CA LEU A 33 15.61 -0.65 -7.25
C LEU A 33 15.12 -2.08 -7.44
N GLN A 34 15.01 -2.85 -6.36
CA GLN A 34 14.45 -4.20 -6.43
C GLN A 34 12.99 -4.17 -6.88
N ALA A 35 12.17 -3.27 -6.33
CA ALA A 35 10.78 -3.10 -6.75
C ALA A 35 10.67 -2.73 -8.23
N LEU A 36 11.49 -1.80 -8.72
CA LEU A 36 11.53 -1.39 -10.13
C LEU A 36 11.91 -2.56 -11.06
N ARG A 37 12.81 -3.44 -10.62
CA ARG A 37 13.22 -4.64 -11.37
C ARG A 37 12.17 -5.75 -11.40
N THR A 38 11.11 -5.64 -10.59
CA THR A 38 10.04 -6.65 -10.48
C THR A 38 8.67 -6.07 -10.83
N PRO A 39 8.40 -5.70 -12.10
CA PRO A 39 7.12 -5.12 -12.51
C PRO A 39 5.92 -6.01 -12.20
N CYS A 40 6.08 -7.33 -12.33
CA CYS A 40 5.04 -8.30 -11.98
C CYS A 40 4.60 -8.24 -10.51
N ALA A 41 5.40 -7.67 -9.61
CA ALA A 41 5.06 -7.53 -8.20
C ALA A 41 4.22 -6.27 -7.90
N TRP A 42 4.48 -5.14 -8.59
CA TRP A 42 3.76 -3.88 -8.33
C TRP A 42 2.63 -3.59 -9.31
N LEU A 43 2.66 -4.11 -10.54
CA LEU A 43 1.58 -3.91 -11.53
C LEU A 43 0.20 -4.28 -10.99
N PRO A 44 -0.01 -5.43 -10.31
CA PRO A 44 -1.32 -5.76 -9.75
C PRO A 44 -1.83 -4.72 -8.74
N PHE A 45 -0.93 -4.15 -7.92
CA PHE A 45 -1.29 -3.10 -6.95
C PHE A 45 -1.73 -1.79 -7.63
N ALA A 46 -1.27 -1.52 -8.86
CA ALA A 46 -1.70 -0.35 -9.63
C ALA A 46 -2.98 -0.64 -10.45
N LEU A 47 -3.08 -1.82 -11.07
CA LEU A 47 -4.17 -2.17 -11.97
C LEU A 47 -5.49 -2.44 -11.26
N VAL A 48 -5.46 -3.12 -10.11
CA VAL A 48 -6.68 -3.41 -9.33
C VAL A 48 -7.45 -2.14 -8.95
N PRO A 49 -6.85 -1.14 -8.27
CA PRO A 49 -7.58 0.08 -7.92
C PRO A 49 -7.98 0.86 -9.17
N LEU A 50 -7.19 0.84 -10.24
CA LEU A 50 -7.55 1.49 -11.50
C LEU A 50 -8.84 0.90 -12.09
N VAL A 51 -8.94 -0.43 -12.16
CA VAL A 51 -10.14 -1.12 -12.67
C VAL A 51 -11.34 -0.85 -11.78
N LEU A 52 -11.17 -0.90 -10.45
CA LEU A 52 -12.26 -0.64 -9.50
C LEU A 52 -12.72 0.84 -9.55
N ALA A 53 -11.83 1.76 -9.86
CA ALA A 53 -12.14 3.18 -9.99
C ALA A 53 -12.93 3.53 -11.27
N LEU A 54 -12.97 2.66 -12.29
CA LEU A 54 -13.71 2.89 -13.53
C LEU A 54 -15.21 3.09 -13.28
N GLY A 55 -15.81 2.31 -12.37
CA GLY A 55 -17.23 2.40 -12.05
C GLY A 55 -17.62 3.79 -11.49
N PRO A 56 -17.00 4.24 -10.38
CA PRO A 56 -17.17 5.59 -9.88
C PRO A 56 -16.83 6.65 -10.93
N ALA A 57 -15.74 6.48 -11.68
CA ALA A 57 -15.35 7.44 -12.71
C ALA A 57 -16.45 7.66 -13.75
N LEU A 58 -17.14 6.61 -14.21
CA LEU A 58 -18.27 6.73 -15.14
C LEU A 58 -19.44 7.52 -14.55
N ALA A 59 -19.77 7.32 -13.27
CA ALA A 59 -20.82 8.07 -12.60
C ALA A 59 -20.47 9.57 -12.52
N TRP A 60 -19.22 9.87 -12.17
CA TRP A 60 -18.69 11.23 -12.13
C TRP A 60 -18.69 11.89 -13.52
N THR A 61 -18.26 11.18 -14.57
CA THR A 61 -18.29 11.68 -15.96
C THR A 61 -19.71 11.98 -16.43
N ARG A 62 -20.68 11.10 -16.16
CA ARG A 62 -22.09 11.33 -16.53
C ARG A 62 -22.72 12.50 -15.78
N TRP A 63 -22.33 12.70 -14.52
CA TRP A 63 -22.75 13.88 -13.77
C TRP A 63 -22.17 15.15 -14.39
N PHE A 64 -20.87 15.11 -14.72
CA PHE A 64 -20.17 16.24 -15.33
C PHE A 64 -20.82 16.66 -16.65
N GLN A 65 -21.01 15.70 -17.56
CA GLN A 65 -21.66 15.90 -18.86
C GLN A 65 -23.01 16.60 -18.72
N ARG A 66 -23.92 16.04 -17.90
CA ARG A 66 -25.26 16.62 -17.67
C ARG A 66 -25.22 18.06 -17.15
N THR A 67 -24.28 18.34 -16.25
CA THR A 67 -24.14 19.64 -15.59
C THR A 67 -23.56 20.69 -16.53
N THR A 68 -22.65 20.28 -17.43
CA THR A 68 -22.02 21.19 -18.41
C THR A 68 -22.81 21.35 -19.71
N GLU A 69 -23.60 20.36 -20.12
CA GLU A 69 -24.36 20.35 -21.39
C GLU A 69 -25.38 21.49 -21.50
N HIS A 70 -25.98 21.91 -20.37
CA HIS A 70 -27.04 22.94 -20.37
C HIS A 70 -26.50 24.40 -20.35
N ARG A 71 -25.18 24.59 -20.20
CA ARG A 71 -24.52 25.91 -20.11
C ARG A 71 -23.43 26.11 -21.18
N ALA A 72 -23.42 25.24 -22.20
CA ALA A 72 -22.40 25.14 -23.26
C ALA A 72 -22.41 26.29 -24.29
N THR A 73 -22.92 27.47 -23.97
CA THR A 73 -22.81 28.66 -24.84
C THR A 73 -21.43 29.34 -24.75
N ASP A 74 -20.63 29.06 -23.72
CA ASP A 74 -19.26 29.54 -23.63
C ASP A 74 -18.29 28.38 -23.43
N ALA A 75 -17.61 27.97 -24.51
CA ALA A 75 -16.55 26.95 -24.47
C ALA A 75 -15.36 27.35 -23.56
N ARG A 76 -15.31 28.61 -23.11
CA ARG A 76 -14.37 29.13 -22.10
C ARG A 76 -14.73 28.73 -20.66
N LEU A 77 -15.95 28.22 -20.45
CA LEU A 77 -16.44 27.68 -19.17
C LEU A 77 -16.29 26.15 -19.08
N LEU A 78 -15.57 25.51 -20.02
CA LEU A 78 -15.09 24.15 -19.82
C LEU A 78 -14.21 24.16 -18.56
N PRO A 79 -14.66 23.48 -17.50
CA PRO A 79 -14.40 23.90 -16.14
C PRO A 79 -12.97 23.60 -15.75
N ALA A 80 -12.24 24.65 -15.36
CA ALA A 80 -11.41 24.46 -14.19
C ALA A 80 -12.35 23.95 -13.08
N LEU A 81 -12.06 22.78 -12.49
CA LEU A 81 -12.62 22.34 -11.20
C LEU A 81 -12.14 23.29 -10.08
N ASP A 82 -12.33 24.57 -10.29
CA ASP A 82 -11.91 25.62 -9.39
C ASP A 82 -12.82 25.62 -8.15
N GLU A 83 -12.47 26.48 -7.21
CA GLU A 83 -13.21 26.60 -5.95
C GLU A 83 -14.65 27.07 -6.18
N THR A 84 -14.84 27.99 -7.14
CA THR A 84 -16.14 28.55 -7.51
C THR A 84 -17.10 27.49 -8.03
N PHE A 85 -16.65 26.66 -8.98
CA PHE A 85 -17.45 25.57 -9.54
C PHE A 85 -17.87 24.57 -8.46
N ARG A 86 -16.95 24.22 -7.56
CA ARG A 86 -17.22 23.31 -6.43
C ARG A 86 -18.22 23.91 -5.44
N PHE A 87 -18.14 25.21 -5.19
CA PHE A 87 -19.07 25.91 -4.31
C PHE A 87 -20.49 25.96 -4.89
N ASP A 88 -20.61 26.35 -6.17
CA ASP A 88 -21.90 26.46 -6.87
C ASP A 88 -22.63 25.12 -7.00
N HIS A 89 -21.88 24.02 -7.11
CA HIS A 89 -22.41 22.67 -7.27
C HIS A 89 -22.32 21.84 -5.98
N ARG A 90 -22.08 22.46 -4.82
CA ARG A 90 -21.82 21.73 -3.56
C ARG A 90 -22.93 20.75 -3.17
N ALA A 91 -24.20 21.11 -3.42
CA ALA A 91 -25.34 20.26 -3.07
C ALA A 91 -25.40 19.02 -3.97
N SER A 92 -25.28 19.18 -5.28
CA SER A 92 -25.30 18.07 -6.24
C SER A 92 -24.02 17.22 -6.17
N LEU A 93 -22.87 17.82 -5.86
CA LEU A 93 -21.65 17.10 -5.51
C LEU A 93 -21.81 16.30 -4.21
N GLY A 94 -22.52 16.84 -3.22
CA GLY A 94 -22.85 16.13 -1.98
C GLY A 94 -23.72 14.91 -2.22
N GLU A 95 -24.74 15.00 -3.09
CA GLU A 95 -25.57 13.87 -3.50
C GLU A 95 -24.79 12.82 -4.32
N LEU A 96 -23.92 13.28 -5.22
CA LEU A 96 -23.03 12.39 -5.98
C LEU A 96 -22.06 11.66 -5.04
N ALA A 97 -21.49 12.37 -4.06
CA ALA A 97 -20.61 11.78 -3.05
C ALA A 97 -21.35 10.79 -2.15
N ALA A 98 -22.58 11.09 -1.73
CA ALA A 98 -23.40 10.17 -0.93
C ALA A 98 -23.78 8.90 -1.70
N SER A 99 -24.20 9.03 -2.96
CA SER A 99 -24.56 7.89 -3.82
C SER A 99 -23.35 7.04 -4.22
N THR A 100 -22.20 7.67 -4.47
CA THR A 100 -20.95 6.93 -4.72
C THR A 100 -20.29 6.44 -3.45
N GLY A 101 -20.61 6.98 -2.28
CA GLY A 101 -20.03 6.60 -0.98
C GLY A 101 -20.36 5.18 -0.55
N ALA A 102 -21.63 4.76 -0.67
CA ALA A 102 -22.04 3.39 -0.37
C ALA A 102 -21.39 2.36 -1.32
N GLY A 103 -21.29 2.70 -2.61
CA GLY A 103 -20.55 1.90 -3.59
C GLY A 103 -19.04 1.91 -3.31
N GLY A 104 -18.51 3.04 -2.85
CA GLY A 104 -17.10 3.23 -2.51
C GLY A 104 -16.66 2.34 -1.35
N ALA A 105 -17.50 2.13 -0.33
CA ALA A 105 -17.20 1.22 0.76
C ALA A 105 -17.04 -0.24 0.28
N TRP A 106 -17.94 -0.70 -0.60
CA TRP A 106 -17.82 -2.03 -1.22
C TRP A 106 -16.58 -2.14 -2.11
N LEU A 107 -16.30 -1.13 -2.92
CA LEU A 107 -15.10 -1.10 -3.76
C LEU A 107 -13.82 -1.06 -2.92
N ALA A 108 -13.82 -0.37 -1.78
CA ALA A 108 -12.70 -0.37 -0.84
C ALA A 108 -12.50 -1.74 -0.19
N LEU A 109 -13.57 -2.45 0.16
CA LEU A 109 -13.49 -3.83 0.65
C LEU A 109 -12.90 -4.76 -0.42
N VAL A 110 -13.38 -4.67 -1.67
CA VAL A 110 -12.85 -5.46 -2.79
C VAL A 110 -11.38 -5.12 -3.05
N ALA A 111 -11.00 -3.84 -3.01
CA ALA A 111 -9.62 -3.39 -3.17
C ALA A 111 -8.71 -3.92 -2.05
N LEU A 112 -9.20 -3.94 -0.81
CA LEU A 112 -8.47 -4.50 0.34
C LEU A 112 -8.23 -6.00 0.17
N LEU A 113 -9.30 -6.73 -0.18
CA LEU A 113 -9.21 -8.17 -0.44
C LEU A 113 -8.21 -8.43 -1.57
N ALA A 114 -8.42 -7.84 -2.75
CA ALA A 114 -7.49 -7.98 -3.87
C ALA A 114 -6.05 -7.57 -3.50
N GLY A 115 -5.88 -6.53 -2.67
CA GLY A 115 -4.59 -6.13 -2.11
C GLY A 115 -3.91 -7.20 -1.27
N CYS A 116 -4.66 -8.07 -0.59
CA CYS A 116 -4.13 -9.24 0.11
C CYS A 116 -3.55 -10.28 -0.87
N ALA A 117 -4.23 -10.55 -2.00
CA ALA A 117 -3.68 -11.42 -3.06
C ALA A 117 -2.44 -10.80 -3.68
N CYS A 118 -2.48 -9.51 -4.03
CA CYS A 118 -1.33 -8.79 -4.59
C CYS A 118 -0.13 -8.85 -3.65
N ALA A 119 -0.34 -8.71 -2.33
CA ALA A 119 0.72 -8.84 -1.34
C ALA A 119 1.31 -10.25 -1.31
N GLY A 120 0.48 -11.29 -1.36
CA GLY A 120 0.94 -12.68 -1.38
C GLY A 120 1.76 -13.01 -2.63
N GLY A 121 1.28 -12.59 -3.79
CA GLY A 121 2.00 -12.76 -5.06
C GLY A 121 3.29 -11.96 -5.13
N ALA A 122 3.28 -10.70 -4.67
CA ALA A 122 4.48 -9.87 -4.60
C ALA A 122 5.53 -10.48 -3.67
N LEU A 123 5.14 -10.97 -2.49
CA LEU A 123 6.07 -11.61 -1.56
C LEU A 123 6.65 -12.91 -2.14
N ALA A 124 5.87 -13.73 -2.84
CA ALA A 124 6.39 -14.92 -3.52
C ALA A 124 7.48 -14.56 -4.55
N LEU A 125 7.26 -13.50 -5.34
CA LEU A 125 8.25 -13.00 -6.32
C LEU A 125 9.50 -12.40 -5.66
N LEU A 126 9.36 -11.75 -4.50
CA LEU A 126 10.48 -11.12 -3.79
C LEU A 126 11.33 -12.12 -3.01
N VAL A 127 10.71 -13.18 -2.46
CA VAL A 127 11.41 -14.24 -1.71
C VAL A 127 12.20 -15.12 -2.68
N GLU A 128 11.64 -15.46 -3.84
CA GLU A 128 12.29 -16.28 -4.88
C GLU A 128 12.32 -15.54 -6.24
N PRO A 129 13.31 -14.65 -6.47
CA PRO A 129 13.30 -13.79 -7.66
C PRO A 129 13.58 -14.50 -8.99
N ARG A 130 14.00 -15.77 -9.00
CA ARG A 130 14.46 -16.48 -10.21
C ARG A 130 13.56 -17.66 -10.55
N GLY A 131 13.18 -17.76 -11.82
CA GLY A 131 12.47 -18.91 -12.39
C GLY A 131 11.58 -18.52 -13.57
N PRO A 132 11.46 -19.38 -14.61
CA PRO A 132 10.41 -19.24 -15.62
C PRO A 132 9.04 -19.27 -14.92
N ARG A 133 8.00 -18.67 -15.51
CA ARG A 133 6.62 -18.66 -14.95
C ARG A 133 6.40 -17.77 -13.70
N ALA A 134 6.86 -16.51 -13.74
CA ALA A 134 6.61 -15.51 -12.68
C ALA A 134 5.11 -15.33 -12.32
N LEU A 135 4.22 -15.37 -13.32
CA LEU A 135 2.78 -15.24 -13.09
C LEU A 135 2.19 -16.41 -12.29
N ALA A 136 2.55 -17.65 -12.63
CA ALA A 136 2.08 -18.84 -11.91
C ALA A 136 2.52 -18.82 -10.44
N ARG A 137 3.76 -18.42 -10.17
CA ARG A 137 4.29 -18.28 -8.81
C ARG A 137 3.59 -17.17 -8.03
N SER A 138 3.33 -16.04 -8.67
CA SER A 138 2.54 -14.94 -8.07
C SER A 138 1.14 -15.42 -7.69
N ALA A 139 0.45 -16.14 -8.58
CA ALA A 139 -0.87 -16.70 -8.32
C ALA A 139 -0.86 -17.75 -7.20
N ALA A 140 0.13 -18.66 -7.18
CA ALA A 140 0.29 -19.66 -6.13
C ALA A 140 0.61 -19.03 -4.76
N GLY A 141 1.44 -17.99 -4.74
CA GLY A 141 1.72 -17.18 -3.56
C GLY A 141 0.47 -16.47 -3.04
N ALA A 142 -0.31 -15.86 -3.93
CA ALA A 142 -1.58 -15.23 -3.59
C ALA A 142 -2.57 -16.23 -2.98
N ALA A 143 -2.77 -17.38 -3.62
CA ALA A 143 -3.72 -18.40 -3.16
C ALA A 143 -3.33 -19.00 -1.80
N SER A 144 -2.06 -19.34 -1.61
CA SER A 144 -1.59 -20.02 -0.39
C SER A 144 -1.60 -19.13 0.86
N THR A 145 -1.47 -17.81 0.69
CA THR A 145 -1.38 -16.84 1.80
C THR A 145 -2.66 -16.03 2.02
N TRP A 146 -3.62 -16.09 1.08
CA TRP A 146 -4.83 -15.27 1.04
C TRP A 146 -5.54 -15.16 2.39
N PHE A 147 -5.98 -16.29 2.97
CA PHE A 147 -6.73 -16.28 4.23
C PHE A 147 -5.91 -15.74 5.40
N CYS A 148 -4.60 -15.98 5.42
CA CYS A 148 -3.75 -15.43 6.46
C CYS A 148 -3.65 -13.90 6.32
N PHE A 149 -3.53 -13.39 5.10
CA PHE A 149 -3.41 -11.96 4.85
C PHE A 149 -4.73 -11.22 5.05
N VAL A 150 -5.87 -11.86 4.78
CA VAL A 150 -7.19 -11.35 5.16
C VAL A 150 -7.29 -11.18 6.68
N ARG A 151 -6.82 -12.16 7.47
CA ARG A 151 -6.78 -12.03 8.93
C ARG A 151 -5.86 -10.89 9.40
N VAL A 152 -4.72 -10.69 8.72
CA VAL A 152 -3.84 -9.53 8.98
C VAL A 152 -4.55 -8.23 8.65
N ALA A 153 -5.29 -8.16 7.53
CA ALA A 153 -6.03 -6.98 7.11
C ALA A 153 -7.16 -6.64 8.09
N LEU A 154 -7.87 -7.63 8.63
CA LEU A 154 -8.87 -7.42 9.69
C LEU A 154 -8.23 -6.84 10.96
N LEU A 155 -7.05 -7.35 11.34
CA LEU A 155 -6.31 -6.81 12.49
C LEU A 155 -5.78 -5.41 12.23
N GLU A 156 -5.33 -5.11 11.00
CA GLU A 156 -4.95 -3.77 10.54
C GLU A 156 -6.13 -2.80 10.63
N ILE A 157 -7.32 -3.19 10.13
CA ILE A 157 -8.55 -2.39 10.28
C ILE A 157 -8.89 -2.17 11.75
N ALA A 158 -8.81 -3.20 12.58
CA ALA A 158 -9.10 -3.08 14.01
C ALA A 158 -8.14 -2.10 14.71
N LEU A 159 -6.85 -2.11 14.36
CA LEU A 159 -5.86 -1.16 14.86
C LEU A 159 -6.15 0.27 14.38
N LEU A 160 -6.53 0.45 13.12
CA LEU A 160 -6.91 1.76 12.57
C LEU A 160 -8.21 2.29 13.21
N ALA A 161 -9.19 1.42 13.44
CA ALA A 161 -10.42 1.76 14.15
C ALA A 161 -10.14 2.16 15.60
N LEU A 162 -9.24 1.46 16.28
CA LEU A 162 -8.77 1.81 17.62
C LEU A 162 -8.07 3.18 17.62
N ALA A 163 -7.18 3.44 16.65
CA ALA A 163 -6.52 4.74 16.51
C ALA A 163 -7.52 5.87 16.24
N GLY A 164 -8.51 5.64 15.36
CA GLY A 164 -9.59 6.60 15.11
C GLY A 164 -10.42 6.89 16.35
N TRP A 165 -10.77 5.86 17.13
CA TRP A 165 -11.45 6.05 18.41
C TRP A 165 -10.59 6.82 19.42
N LEU A 166 -9.28 6.57 19.48
CA LEU A 166 -8.38 7.28 20.38
C LEU A 166 -8.20 8.76 20.01
N LEU A 167 -8.13 9.09 18.73
CA LEU A 167 -7.78 10.44 18.22
C LEU A 167 -8.99 11.31 17.90
N TYR A 168 -10.15 10.72 17.59
CA TYR A 168 -11.36 11.45 17.23
C TYR A 168 -12.58 11.07 18.10
N GLY A 169 -12.42 10.10 19.00
CA GLY A 169 -13.49 9.65 19.89
C GLY A 169 -13.42 10.27 21.28
N MET A 170 -14.07 9.58 22.22
CA MET A 170 -14.16 10.00 23.62
C MET A 170 -12.80 10.25 24.29
N PRO A 171 -11.76 9.40 24.11
CA PRO A 171 -10.46 9.62 24.74
C PRO A 171 -9.83 10.96 24.37
N TRP A 172 -9.83 11.34 23.09
CA TRP A 172 -9.28 12.63 22.66
C TRP A 172 -10.08 13.79 23.25
N ARG A 173 -11.41 13.71 23.19
CA ARG A 173 -12.30 14.74 23.73
C ARG A 173 -12.07 14.98 25.21
N VAL A 174 -11.97 13.93 26.01
CA VAL A 174 -11.79 14.04 27.46
C VAL A 174 -10.35 14.41 27.83
N LEU A 175 -9.36 13.66 27.32
CA LEU A 175 -7.98 13.82 27.75
C LEU A 175 -7.32 15.07 27.17
N VAL A 176 -7.58 15.37 25.89
CA VAL A 176 -6.94 16.48 25.19
C VAL A 176 -7.81 17.73 25.25
N LEU A 177 -9.06 17.66 24.81
CA LEU A 177 -9.88 18.88 24.70
C LEU A 177 -10.33 19.38 26.08
N GLU A 178 -10.88 18.51 26.92
CA GLU A 178 -11.40 18.90 28.23
C GLU A 178 -10.30 19.08 29.29
N ILE A 179 -9.44 18.07 29.50
CA ILE A 179 -8.43 18.12 30.57
C ILE A 179 -7.23 18.98 30.18
N LEU A 180 -6.61 18.74 29.01
CA LEU A 180 -5.37 19.43 28.64
C LEU A 180 -5.63 20.85 28.13
N CYS A 181 -6.69 21.05 27.35
CA CYS A 181 -7.05 22.35 26.78
C CYS A 181 -8.08 23.13 27.61
N GLY A 182 -8.67 22.52 28.64
CA GLY A 182 -9.60 23.19 29.55
C GLY A 182 -10.97 23.51 28.93
N LEU A 183 -11.37 22.83 27.85
CA LEU A 183 -12.62 23.10 27.17
C LEU A 183 -13.81 22.43 27.86
N PRO A 184 -14.84 23.18 28.25
CA PRO A 184 -16.10 22.59 28.71
C PRO A 184 -16.66 21.60 27.68
N ASN A 185 -16.95 20.38 28.13
CA ASN A 185 -17.44 19.25 27.31
C ASN A 185 -16.54 18.85 26.12
N GLY A 186 -15.33 19.41 26.01
CA GLY A 186 -14.44 19.21 24.88
C GLY A 186 -15.01 19.73 23.55
N ASP A 187 -15.79 20.83 23.57
CA ASP A 187 -16.28 21.47 22.34
C ASP A 187 -15.17 22.33 21.70
N PRO A 188 -14.71 22.02 20.47
CA PRO A 188 -13.72 22.82 19.77
C PRO A 188 -14.18 24.26 19.46
N GLN A 189 -15.48 24.56 19.54
CA GLN A 189 -15.99 25.91 19.33
C GLN A 189 -15.71 26.85 20.50
N GLU A 190 -15.40 26.30 21.67
CA GLU A 190 -15.16 27.07 22.89
C GLU A 190 -13.69 27.51 23.06
N PHE A 191 -12.83 27.21 22.07
CA PHE A 191 -11.46 27.73 22.07
C PHE A 191 -11.46 29.27 22.03
N ALA A 192 -10.60 29.88 22.85
CA ALA A 192 -10.41 31.33 22.87
C ALA A 192 -9.83 31.90 21.56
N SER A 193 -9.26 31.06 20.69
CA SER A 193 -8.77 31.45 19.37
C SER A 193 -9.02 30.37 18.31
N GLU A 194 -9.38 30.79 17.11
CA GLU A 194 -9.51 29.90 15.94
C GLU A 194 -8.18 29.19 15.62
N ALA A 195 -7.05 29.89 15.79
CA ALA A 195 -5.72 29.31 15.55
C ALA A 195 -5.47 28.09 16.45
N SER A 196 -5.87 28.15 17.73
CA SER A 196 -5.75 27.01 18.66
C SER A 196 -6.58 25.81 18.19
N ALA A 197 -7.81 26.05 17.77
CA ALA A 197 -8.70 25.00 17.25
C ALA A 197 -8.10 24.32 16.00
N VAL A 198 -7.57 25.13 15.07
CA VAL A 198 -6.92 24.64 13.85
C VAL A 198 -5.67 23.81 14.16
N HIS A 199 -4.78 24.30 15.03
CA HIS A 199 -3.55 23.58 15.37
C HIS A 199 -3.81 22.25 16.06
N ILE A 200 -4.82 22.17 16.93
CA ILE A 200 -5.20 20.92 17.58
C ILE A 200 -5.84 19.95 16.59
N GLY A 201 -6.63 20.45 15.64
CA GLY A 201 -7.10 19.66 14.50
C GLY A 201 -5.95 19.07 13.69
N TRP A 202 -4.97 19.90 13.30
CA TRP A 202 -3.77 19.44 12.58
C TRP A 202 -2.95 18.42 13.37
N LEU A 203 -2.89 18.57 14.70
CA LEU A 203 -2.23 17.59 15.55
C LEU A 203 -2.95 16.24 15.52
N ALA A 204 -4.28 16.23 15.66
CA ALA A 204 -5.08 15.01 15.58
C ALA A 204 -4.92 14.32 14.21
N ASP A 205 -4.96 15.10 13.12
CA ASP A 205 -4.78 14.61 11.76
C ASP A 205 -3.36 14.08 11.51
N GLY A 206 -2.35 14.79 12.01
CA GLY A 206 -0.95 14.36 11.93
C GLY A 206 -0.70 13.05 12.68
N LEU A 207 -1.27 12.91 13.89
CA LEU A 207 -1.22 11.67 14.67
C LEU A 207 -1.96 10.53 13.98
N SER A 208 -3.12 10.80 13.39
CA SER A 208 -3.91 9.82 12.64
C SER A 208 -3.14 9.29 11.43
N ALA A 209 -2.50 10.19 10.66
CA ALA A 209 -1.62 9.82 9.56
C ALA A 209 -0.41 8.99 10.02
N ALA A 210 0.19 9.34 11.17
CA ALA A 210 1.29 8.59 11.75
C ALA A 210 0.86 7.17 12.21
N CYS A 211 -0.30 7.05 12.86
CA CYS A 211 -0.90 5.77 13.24
C CYS A 211 -1.19 4.91 12.00
N PHE A 212 -1.71 5.51 10.93
CA PHE A 212 -1.95 4.82 9.66
C PHE A 212 -0.65 4.28 9.06
N ALA A 213 0.38 5.12 8.95
CA ALA A 213 1.69 4.72 8.43
C ALA A 213 2.32 3.60 9.27
N ALA A 214 2.23 3.70 10.60
CA ALA A 214 2.73 2.68 11.53
C ALA A 214 1.99 1.35 11.39
N ALA A 215 0.65 1.37 11.30
CA ALA A 215 -0.17 0.18 11.12
C ALA A 215 0.14 -0.53 9.79
N THR A 216 0.26 0.22 8.69
CA THR A 216 0.62 -0.35 7.38
C THR A 216 2.04 -0.93 7.38
N LEU A 217 3.02 -0.23 7.97
CA LEU A 217 4.38 -0.74 8.09
C LEU A 217 4.45 -2.02 8.93
N TRP A 218 3.70 -2.06 10.04
CA TRP A 218 3.52 -3.24 10.86
C TRP A 218 2.91 -4.39 10.06
N ALA A 219 1.83 -4.15 9.32
CA ALA A 219 1.16 -5.17 8.50
C ALA A 219 2.09 -5.76 7.43
N VAL A 220 2.92 -4.93 6.78
CA VAL A 220 3.97 -5.38 5.84
C VAL A 220 4.93 -6.36 6.52
N HIS A 221 5.38 -6.06 7.73
CA HIS A 221 6.29 -6.94 8.48
C HIS A 221 5.60 -8.23 8.94
N VAL A 222 4.33 -8.17 9.36
CA VAL A 222 3.57 -9.37 9.73
C VAL A 222 3.42 -10.30 8.53
N ARG A 223 2.95 -9.78 7.39
CA ARG A 223 2.79 -10.56 6.15
C ARG A 223 4.10 -11.20 5.72
N THR A 224 5.20 -10.44 5.77
CA THR A 224 6.54 -10.95 5.42
C THR A 224 6.99 -12.09 6.35
N ARG A 225 6.78 -11.95 7.66
CA ARG A 225 7.13 -13.00 8.64
C ARG A 225 6.25 -14.23 8.54
N VAL A 226 4.97 -14.08 8.20
CA VAL A 226 4.07 -15.22 7.94
C VAL A 226 4.62 -16.05 6.79
N VAL A 227 5.05 -15.42 5.69
CA VAL A 227 5.59 -16.13 4.52
C VAL A 227 6.93 -16.79 4.83
N LEU A 228 7.85 -16.06 5.46
CA LEU A 228 9.20 -16.55 5.71
C LEU A 228 9.28 -17.58 6.85
N GLY A 229 8.39 -17.50 7.84
CA GLY A 229 8.40 -18.38 9.02
C GLY A 229 7.23 -19.37 9.09
N ASP A 230 6.50 -19.58 7.99
CA ASP A 230 5.31 -20.43 7.85
C ASP A 230 4.36 -20.43 9.07
N SER A 231 4.13 -19.24 9.63
CA SER A 231 3.40 -19.09 10.89
C SER A 231 1.89 -19.06 10.66
N ARG A 232 1.15 -19.97 11.30
CA ARG A 232 -0.32 -20.02 11.23
C ARG A 232 -1.04 -19.00 12.13
N SER A 233 -0.37 -18.51 13.18
CA SER A 233 -0.93 -17.53 14.12
C SER A 233 -0.55 -16.11 13.74
N VAL A 234 -1.54 -15.34 13.27
CA VAL A 234 -1.38 -13.93 12.91
C VAL A 234 -1.13 -13.06 14.15
N LEU A 235 -1.79 -13.35 15.28
CA LEU A 235 -1.63 -12.56 16.51
C LEU A 235 -0.21 -12.65 17.08
N VAL A 236 0.32 -13.88 17.19
CA VAL A 236 1.69 -14.09 17.71
C VAL A 236 2.73 -13.47 16.77
N THR A 237 2.54 -13.64 15.46
CA THR A 237 3.41 -13.02 14.45
C THR A 237 3.31 -11.50 14.48
N GLY A 238 2.10 -10.97 14.71
CA GLY A 238 1.78 -9.57 14.94
C GLY A 238 2.54 -8.96 16.11
N ALA A 239 2.44 -9.57 17.28
CA ALA A 239 3.14 -9.13 18.48
C ALA A 239 4.67 -9.16 18.29
N ARG A 240 5.19 -10.22 17.65
CA ARG A 240 6.62 -10.34 17.33
C ARG A 240 7.07 -9.28 16.33
N ALA A 241 6.25 -8.93 15.33
CA ALA A 241 6.56 -7.87 14.37
C ALA A 241 6.55 -6.49 15.03
N ALA A 242 5.60 -6.22 15.92
CA ALA A 242 5.59 -4.99 16.72
C ALA A 242 6.85 -4.88 17.59
N GLY A 243 7.20 -5.93 18.32
CA GLY A 243 8.43 -5.97 19.11
C GLY A 243 9.70 -5.81 18.27
N PHE A 244 9.72 -6.32 17.03
CA PHE A 244 10.82 -6.12 16.10
C PHE A 244 10.98 -4.66 15.67
N LEU A 245 9.88 -3.99 15.30
CA LEU A 245 9.89 -2.58 14.91
C LEU A 245 10.34 -1.67 16.07
N LEU A 246 9.88 -1.96 17.30
CA LEU A 246 10.26 -1.22 18.50
C LEU A 246 11.74 -1.40 18.88
N ARG A 247 12.30 -2.59 18.67
CA ARG A 247 13.73 -2.88 18.97
C ARG A 247 14.69 -2.36 17.91
N HIS A 248 14.22 -2.15 16.68
CA HIS A 248 15.08 -1.77 15.56
C HIS A 248 14.54 -0.55 14.77
N PRO A 249 14.25 0.60 15.43
CA PRO A 249 13.67 1.75 14.75
C PRO A 249 14.58 2.30 13.66
N LEU A 250 15.89 2.37 13.91
CA LEU A 250 16.87 2.89 12.93
C LEU A 250 17.08 1.96 11.73
N ARG A 251 16.86 0.64 11.89
CA ARG A 251 17.08 -0.33 10.81
C ARG A 251 15.82 -0.63 10.02
N ALA A 252 14.65 -0.57 10.65
CA ALA A 252 13.37 -0.93 10.03
C ALA A 252 12.47 0.27 9.73
N VAL A 253 12.28 1.18 10.69
CA VAL A 253 11.36 2.31 10.55
C VAL A 253 11.98 3.41 9.69
N LEU A 254 13.24 3.79 9.95
CA LEU A 254 13.89 4.88 9.22
C LEU A 254 13.99 4.64 7.70
N PRO A 255 14.41 3.45 7.20
CA PRO A 255 14.44 3.22 5.76
C PRO A 255 13.05 3.12 5.13
N ALA A 256 12.05 2.62 5.87
CA ALA A 256 10.66 2.59 5.40
C ALA A 256 10.07 4.01 5.32
N LEU A 257 10.40 4.87 6.28
CA LEU A 257 10.04 6.28 6.30
C LEU A 257 10.69 7.03 5.13
N ALA A 258 11.94 6.74 4.80
CA ALA A 258 12.59 7.32 3.61
C ALA A 258 11.85 6.98 2.30
N ILE A 259 11.36 5.72 2.16
CA ILE A 259 10.52 5.32 1.02
C ILE A 259 9.20 6.10 1.04
N GLY A 260 8.55 6.22 2.20
CA GLY A 260 7.29 6.95 2.36
C GLY A 260 7.42 8.44 2.05
N ILE A 261 8.48 9.10 2.52
CA ILE A 261 8.77 10.51 2.21
C ILE A 261 9.01 10.69 0.72
N ALA A 262 9.81 9.82 0.09
CA ALA A 262 10.04 9.89 -1.36
C ALA A 262 8.73 9.73 -2.15
N GLN A 263 7.83 8.85 -1.71
CA GLN A 263 6.49 8.70 -2.29
C GLN A 263 5.66 9.97 -2.13
N ILE A 264 5.61 10.57 -0.93
CA ILE A 264 4.84 11.80 -0.66
C ILE A 264 5.36 12.95 -1.53
N ILE A 265 6.69 13.15 -1.59
CA ILE A 265 7.31 14.20 -2.42
C ILE A 265 6.93 13.99 -3.89
N ALA A 266 7.02 12.78 -4.40
CA ALA A 266 6.73 12.49 -5.79
C ALA A 266 5.24 12.70 -6.13
N VAL A 267 4.32 12.23 -5.28
CA VAL A 267 2.88 12.43 -5.47
C VAL A 267 2.50 13.91 -5.35
N PHE A 268 3.09 14.63 -4.39
CA PHE A 268 2.86 16.06 -4.22
C PHE A 268 3.38 16.86 -5.42
N ALA A 269 4.56 16.53 -5.94
CA ALA A 269 5.12 17.17 -7.13
C ALA A 269 4.23 16.94 -8.36
N LEU A 270 3.69 15.73 -8.54
CA LEU A 270 2.73 15.44 -9.61
C LEU A 270 1.42 16.19 -9.43
N GLY A 271 0.91 16.30 -8.20
CA GLY A 271 -0.28 17.08 -7.88
C GLY A 271 -0.09 18.58 -8.14
N ALA A 272 1.04 19.15 -7.73
CA ALA A 272 1.40 20.53 -8.00
C ALA A 272 1.54 20.80 -9.50
N PHE A 273 2.17 19.88 -10.25
CA PHE A 273 2.26 19.94 -11.70
C PHE A 273 0.87 19.89 -12.36
N ALA A 274 0.03 18.93 -11.97
CA ALA A 274 -1.34 18.80 -12.47
C ALA A 274 -2.16 20.05 -12.21
N ASN A 275 -2.05 20.64 -11.01
CA ASN A 275 -2.75 21.86 -10.63
C ASN A 275 -2.27 23.08 -11.44
N ALA A 276 -0.95 23.27 -11.57
CA ALA A 276 -0.39 24.37 -12.36
C ALA A 276 -0.85 24.30 -13.83
N ARG A 277 -0.93 23.09 -14.38
CA ARG A 277 -1.43 22.84 -15.73
C ARG A 277 -2.92 23.09 -15.90
N ASN A 278 -3.72 22.79 -14.88
CA ASN A 278 -5.16 23.02 -14.91
C ASN A 278 -5.54 24.49 -15.19
N HIS A 279 -4.70 25.45 -14.78
CA HIS A 279 -4.94 26.88 -15.00
C HIS A 279 -4.48 27.42 -16.37
N HIS A 280 -3.58 26.75 -17.07
CA HIS A 280 -2.94 27.28 -18.29
C HIS A 280 -3.51 26.72 -19.59
N PHE A 281 -4.30 25.65 -19.53
CA PHE A 281 -4.77 24.92 -20.73
C PHE A 281 -6.19 25.28 -21.19
N ALA A 282 -6.81 26.33 -20.62
CA ALA A 282 -8.12 26.82 -21.03
C ALA A 282 -8.19 27.33 -22.49
N LEU A 283 -7.06 27.42 -23.20
CA LEU A 283 -6.94 27.97 -24.55
C LEU A 283 -6.65 26.91 -25.63
N ASP A 284 -6.12 25.73 -25.28
CA ASP A 284 -5.65 24.72 -26.24
C ASP A 284 -6.16 23.30 -25.87
N GLY A 285 -7.22 22.84 -26.55
CA GLY A 285 -7.59 21.42 -26.68
C GLY A 285 -7.89 20.64 -25.39
N ALA A 286 -9.17 20.58 -25.00
CA ALA A 286 -9.68 19.83 -23.83
C ALA A 286 -9.22 18.35 -23.75
N GLY A 287 -8.95 17.69 -24.88
CA GLY A 287 -8.46 16.30 -24.90
C GLY A 287 -7.05 16.12 -24.35
N MET A 288 -6.16 17.09 -24.58
CA MET A 288 -4.77 17.02 -24.09
C MET A 288 -4.70 17.22 -22.57
N GLN A 289 -5.56 18.08 -22.01
CA GLN A 289 -5.68 18.28 -20.56
C GLN A 289 -6.11 16.98 -19.86
N ILE A 290 -7.15 16.31 -20.38
CA ILE A 290 -7.62 15.04 -19.83
C ILE A 290 -6.51 13.99 -19.89
N ALA A 291 -5.77 13.91 -21.01
CA ALA A 291 -4.66 12.97 -21.16
C ALA A 291 -3.52 13.24 -20.16
N VAL A 292 -3.15 14.51 -19.92
CA VAL A 292 -2.11 14.88 -18.95
C VAL A 292 -2.54 14.57 -17.52
N LEU A 293 -3.77 14.89 -17.14
CA LEU A 293 -4.30 14.58 -15.80
C LEU A 293 -4.41 13.07 -15.58
N ALA A 294 -4.85 12.32 -16.59
CA ALA A 294 -4.87 10.86 -16.56
C ALA A 294 -3.46 10.29 -16.40
N ALA A 295 -2.48 10.79 -17.16
CA ALA A 295 -1.09 10.36 -17.06
C ALA A 295 -0.49 10.65 -15.66
N CYS A 296 -0.75 11.83 -15.09
CA CYS A 296 -0.31 12.16 -13.73
C CYS A 296 -0.93 11.22 -12.68
N THR A 297 -2.21 10.88 -12.83
CA THR A 297 -2.91 9.95 -11.94
C THR A 297 -2.35 8.54 -12.04
N LEU A 298 -2.15 8.03 -13.26
CA LEU A 298 -1.54 6.72 -13.50
C LEU A 298 -0.13 6.64 -12.93
N LEU A 299 0.66 7.70 -13.09
CA LEU A 299 2.01 7.76 -12.55
C LEU A 299 2.02 7.81 -11.02
N ALA A 300 1.12 8.57 -10.40
CA ALA A 300 0.96 8.58 -8.94
C ALA A 300 0.57 7.21 -8.39
N LEU A 301 -0.34 6.49 -9.05
CA LEU A 301 -0.70 5.11 -8.70
C LEU A 301 0.49 4.15 -8.84
N ALA A 302 1.26 4.27 -9.93
CA ALA A 302 2.45 3.47 -10.15
C ALA A 302 3.51 3.71 -9.05
N ILE A 303 3.77 4.97 -8.70
CA ILE A 303 4.69 5.35 -7.61
C ILE A 303 4.23 4.73 -6.29
N GLY A 304 2.95 4.82 -5.96
CA GLY A 304 2.39 4.20 -4.75
C GLY A 304 2.55 2.67 -4.72
N ALA A 305 2.33 2.01 -5.87
CA ALA A 305 2.50 0.57 -6.00
C ALA A 305 3.98 0.14 -5.87
N ILE A 306 4.90 0.89 -6.49
CA ILE A 306 6.34 0.67 -6.41
C ILE A 306 6.83 0.85 -4.97
N ALA A 307 6.42 1.94 -4.29
CA ALA A 307 6.77 2.20 -2.91
C ALA A 307 6.28 1.09 -1.97
N ARG A 308 5.06 0.58 -2.18
CA ARG A 308 4.52 -0.55 -1.43
C ARG A 308 5.35 -1.83 -1.61
N VAL A 309 5.72 -2.17 -2.85
CA VAL A 309 6.58 -3.34 -3.11
C VAL A 309 7.99 -3.13 -2.57
N ALA A 310 8.52 -1.92 -2.60
CA ALA A 310 9.79 -1.58 -1.96
C ALA A 310 9.75 -1.80 -0.44
N GLN A 311 8.63 -1.46 0.23
CA GLN A 311 8.46 -1.79 1.65
C GLN A 311 8.47 -3.30 1.91
N TYR A 312 7.85 -4.11 1.04
CA TYR A 312 7.94 -5.57 1.14
C TYR A 312 9.37 -6.07 0.89
N ALA A 313 10.07 -5.54 -0.10
CA ALA A 313 11.46 -5.92 -0.39
C ALA A 313 12.39 -5.61 0.80
N LEU A 314 12.24 -4.41 1.38
CA LEU A 314 12.93 -4.01 2.59
C LEU A 314 12.63 -4.95 3.77
N ALA A 315 11.35 -5.27 3.99
CA ALA A 315 10.95 -6.18 5.05
C ALA A 315 11.53 -7.59 4.86
N VAL A 316 11.57 -8.10 3.62
CA VAL A 316 12.17 -9.42 3.31
C VAL A 316 13.67 -9.41 3.63
N GLU A 317 14.41 -8.38 3.24
CA GLU A 317 15.83 -8.22 3.57
C GLU A 317 16.05 -8.22 5.10
N LEU A 318 15.28 -7.40 5.82
CA LEU A 318 15.42 -7.24 7.27
C LEU A 318 15.05 -8.50 8.05
N VAL A 319 13.98 -9.18 7.67
CA VAL A 319 13.55 -10.40 8.35
C VAL A 319 14.55 -11.53 8.11
N ARG A 320 15.13 -11.65 6.90
CA ARG A 320 16.21 -12.60 6.61
C ARG A 320 17.49 -12.32 7.38
N GLU A 321 17.82 -11.05 7.58
CA GLU A 321 19.05 -10.64 8.28
C GLU A 321 18.93 -10.79 9.81
N LEU A 322 17.79 -10.43 10.39
CA LEU A 322 17.67 -10.16 11.83
C LEU A 322 16.77 -11.14 12.60
N VAL A 323 15.98 -11.97 11.90
CA VAL A 323 15.08 -12.92 12.54
C VAL A 323 15.58 -14.34 12.30
N PRO A 324 15.82 -15.15 13.35
CA PRO A 324 16.15 -16.55 13.18
C PRO A 324 15.00 -17.27 12.47
N MET A 325 15.28 -17.86 11.31
CA MET A 325 14.31 -18.63 10.55
C MET A 325 14.15 -20.00 11.20
N LEU A 326 12.98 -20.23 11.79
CA LEU A 326 12.65 -21.51 12.44
C LEU A 326 12.20 -22.59 11.45
N ALA A 327 11.89 -22.20 10.21
CA ALA A 327 11.44 -23.08 9.15
C ALA A 327 11.96 -22.56 7.81
N SER A 328 12.02 -23.44 6.80
CA SER A 328 12.22 -23.03 5.41
C SER A 328 11.10 -22.07 5.00
N PRO A 329 11.37 -21.04 4.17
CA PRO A 329 10.33 -20.18 3.64
C PRO A 329 9.20 -21.01 3.05
N ARG A 330 7.95 -20.57 3.23
CA ARG A 330 6.81 -21.26 2.66
C ARG A 330 6.93 -21.20 1.14
N THR A 331 7.34 -22.31 0.53
CA THR A 331 7.43 -22.43 -0.92
C THR A 331 6.01 -22.40 -1.49
N PRO A 332 5.78 -21.71 -2.61
CA PRO A 332 4.53 -21.90 -3.34
C PRO A 332 4.37 -23.41 -3.60
N PRO A 333 3.14 -23.94 -3.48
CA PRO A 333 2.93 -25.37 -3.62
C PRO A 333 3.50 -25.84 -4.96
N ALA A 334 4.30 -26.91 -4.94
CA ALA A 334 4.90 -27.47 -6.16
C ALA A 334 3.87 -28.04 -7.14
N GLY A 335 2.59 -28.09 -6.73
CA GLY A 335 1.47 -28.54 -7.55
C GLY A 335 0.16 -27.80 -7.30
N VAL A 336 -0.77 -27.88 -8.26
CA VAL A 336 -2.16 -27.43 -8.15
C VAL A 336 -3.02 -28.64 -7.79
N GLY A 337 -3.79 -28.56 -6.70
CA GLY A 337 -4.68 -29.64 -6.28
C GLY A 337 -5.50 -29.25 -5.04
N ALA A 338 -6.69 -29.82 -4.91
CA ALA A 338 -7.53 -29.61 -3.72
C ALA A 338 -6.88 -30.28 -2.48
N PRO A 339 -7.13 -29.80 -1.25
CA PRO A 339 -6.64 -30.44 -0.03
C PRO A 339 -7.10 -31.92 0.01
N GLY A 340 -6.16 -32.85 -0.02
CA GLY A 340 -6.44 -34.30 -0.03
C GLY A 340 -6.72 -34.91 -1.41
N GLY A 341 -6.64 -34.13 -2.50
CA GLY A 341 -6.74 -34.61 -3.89
C GLY A 341 -5.39 -34.73 -4.59
N PRO A 342 -5.38 -35.23 -5.85
CA PRO A 342 -4.17 -35.30 -6.67
C PRO A 342 -3.54 -33.92 -6.81
N GLN A 343 -2.21 -33.83 -6.62
CA GLN A 343 -1.44 -32.61 -6.85
C GLN A 343 -0.79 -32.69 -8.23
N TYR A 344 -1.08 -31.70 -9.09
CA TYR A 344 -0.50 -31.61 -10.43
C TYR A 344 0.71 -30.68 -10.41
N PRO A 345 1.91 -31.11 -10.78
CA PRO A 345 3.12 -30.30 -10.67
C PRO A 345 3.03 -29.00 -11.49
N ILE A 346 3.43 -27.87 -10.89
CA ILE A 346 3.47 -26.56 -11.56
C ILE A 346 4.64 -26.47 -12.56
N ASP A 347 5.67 -27.32 -12.40
CA ASP A 347 6.91 -27.32 -13.17
C ASP A 347 7.05 -28.50 -14.16
N GLY A 348 6.04 -29.37 -14.29
CA GLY A 348 6.09 -30.54 -15.19
C GLY A 348 5.72 -30.21 -16.63
N ASP A 349 6.66 -30.39 -17.57
CA ASP A 349 6.42 -30.45 -19.02
C ASP A 349 5.88 -31.84 -19.46
N GLU A 350 5.09 -32.51 -18.62
CA GLU A 350 4.63 -33.88 -18.89
C GLU A 350 3.37 -33.95 -19.77
N PHE A 351 2.84 -32.82 -20.24
CA PHE A 351 1.83 -32.82 -21.30
C PHE A 351 2.48 -32.79 -22.69
N GLY A 352 3.40 -33.71 -22.94
CA GLY A 352 3.70 -34.16 -24.28
C GLY A 352 2.49 -34.94 -24.80
N VAL A 353 1.56 -34.25 -25.45
CA VAL A 353 0.58 -34.94 -26.31
C VAL A 353 1.40 -35.57 -27.43
N SER A 354 1.62 -36.88 -27.34
CA SER A 354 2.10 -37.65 -28.49
C SER A 354 1.06 -37.54 -29.59
N VAL A 355 1.40 -36.85 -30.67
CA VAL A 355 0.67 -36.90 -31.95
C VAL A 355 0.99 -38.22 -32.64
#